data_AF-A0A7W0PCE9-F1
#
_entry.id   AF-A0A7W0PCE9-F1
#
_cell.length_a   1.000
_cell.length_b   1.000
_cell.length_c   1.000
_cell.angle_alpha   90.00
_cell.angle_beta   90.00
_cell.angle_gamma   90.00
#
_symmetry.space_group_name_H-M   'P 1'
#
loop_
_entity.id
_entity.type
_entity.pdbx_description
1 polymer ?
#
loop_
_entity_poly.entity_id
_entity_poly.type
_entity_poly.pdbx_seq_one_letter_code
_entity_poly.pdbx_strand_id
1 'polypeptide(L)'
;MIRMLLLGAAAGAAGTTALNAATYLDMAVRGRPTSSTPEDTVEALAGVVHARVPGDDDTRPNRLTGLGALTGIAAGVGAGAAYGLARAAGWRPTILVGTIVTTLAVEVAGNGPMT
;
A
#
# COMPACT_ATOMS: atom_id res chain seq x y z
N MET A 1 -11.90 19.84 -6.07
CA MET A 1 -11.58 18.40 -6.21
C MET A 1 -10.07 18.14 -6.27
N ILE A 2 -9.34 18.70 -7.25
CA ILE A 2 -7.88 18.49 -7.42
C ILE A 2 -7.06 18.78 -6.15
N ARG A 3 -7.32 19.89 -5.45
CA ARG A 3 -6.63 20.20 -4.19
C ARG A 3 -6.78 19.09 -3.14
N MET A 4 -7.99 18.55 -2.98
CA MET A 4 -8.26 17.50 -1.98
C MET A 4 -7.66 16.16 -2.39
N LEU A 5 -7.64 15.85 -3.70
CA LEU A 5 -6.89 14.71 -4.24
C LEU A 5 -5.41 14.79 -3.86
N LEU A 6 -4.76 15.93 -4.13
CA LEU A 6 -3.33 16.12 -3.86
C LEU A 6 -3.01 16.10 -2.36
N LEU A 7 -3.84 16.75 -1.53
CA LEU A 7 -3.69 16.70 -0.07
C LEU A 7 -3.90 15.28 0.47
N GLY A 8 -4.86 14.55 -0.08
CA GLY A 8 -5.10 13.15 0.24
C GLY A 8 -3.90 12.27 -0.15
N ALA A 9 -3.39 12.42 -1.37
CA ALA A 9 -2.23 11.71 -1.86
C ALA A 9 -0.98 11.98 -1.00
N ALA A 10 -0.75 13.25 -0.63
CA ALA A 10 0.35 13.64 0.25
C ALA A 10 0.20 13.05 1.66
N ALA A 11 -1.02 13.03 2.22
CA ALA A 11 -1.29 12.37 3.50
C ALA A 11 -1.04 10.86 3.42
N GLY A 12 -1.45 10.21 2.33
CA GLY A 12 -1.17 8.80 2.05
C GLY A 12 0.33 8.52 1.98
N ALA A 13 1.08 9.33 1.23
CA ALA A 13 2.53 9.24 1.15
C ALA A 13 3.20 9.36 2.53
N ALA A 14 2.79 10.36 3.33
CA ALA A 14 3.31 10.56 4.69
C ALA A 14 3.01 9.35 5.59
N GLY A 15 1.80 8.77 5.50
CA GLY A 15 1.44 7.55 6.22
C GLY A 15 2.30 6.36 5.83
N THR A 16 2.53 6.14 4.54
CA THR A 16 3.45 5.09 4.04
C THR A 16 4.88 5.32 4.51
N THR A 17 5.38 6.56 4.50
CA THR A 17 6.72 6.88 5.02
C THR A 17 6.83 6.54 6.51
N ALA A 18 5.83 6.91 7.31
CA ALA A 18 5.80 6.59 8.73
C ALA A 18 5.76 5.08 8.98
N LEU A 19 4.96 4.34 8.21
CA LEU A 19 4.86 2.88 8.29
C LEU A 19 6.21 2.20 7.94
N ASN A 20 6.86 2.63 6.86
CA ASN A 20 8.17 2.12 6.45
C ASN A 20 9.24 2.45 7.50
N ALA A 21 9.22 3.67 8.05
CA ALA A 21 10.15 4.05 9.10
C ALA A 21 9.99 3.18 10.35
N ALA A 22 8.75 2.94 10.80
CA ALA A 22 8.47 2.06 11.93
C ALA A 22 8.91 0.61 11.63
N THR A 23 8.66 0.13 10.42
CA THR A 23 9.04 -1.22 9.97
C THR A 23 10.55 -1.41 9.97
N TYR A 24 11.31 -0.49 9.37
CA TYR A 24 12.76 -0.58 9.34
C TYR A 24 13.39 -0.31 10.71
N LEU A 25 12.79 0.54 11.54
CA LEU A 25 13.22 0.72 12.93
C LEU A 25 13.08 -0.59 13.72
N ASP A 26 11.94 -1.28 13.58
CA ASP A 26 11.71 -2.56 14.23
C ASP A 26 12.71 -3.64 13.75
N MET A 27 13.03 -3.67 12.45
CA MET A 27 14.09 -4.53 11.92
C MET A 27 15.46 -4.19 12.49
N ALA A 28 15.82 -2.90 12.57
CA ALA A 28 17.11 -2.47 13.09
C ALA A 28 17.27 -2.77 14.59
N VAL A 29 16.19 -2.62 15.37
CA VAL A 29 16.19 -2.84 16.82
C VAL A 29 16.11 -4.32 17.18
N ARG A 30 15.24 -5.09 16.50
CA ARG A 30 15.00 -6.51 16.81
C ARG A 30 15.80 -7.49 15.97
N GLY A 31 16.45 -7.04 14.90
CA GLY A 31 17.21 -7.89 13.97
C GLY A 31 16.35 -8.88 13.19
N ARG A 32 15.03 -8.66 13.10
CA ARG A 32 14.13 -9.56 12.37
C ARG A 32 14.30 -9.41 10.85
N PRO A 33 14.10 -10.49 10.06
CA PRO A 33 14.16 -10.41 8.61
C PRO A 33 13.01 -9.57 8.02
N THR A 34 13.16 -9.19 6.76
CA THR A 34 12.08 -8.55 5.99
C THR A 34 10.90 -9.49 5.78
N SER A 35 9.70 -8.94 5.65
CA SER A 35 8.50 -9.71 5.29
C SER A 35 8.53 -10.08 3.80
N SER A 36 8.07 -11.27 3.43
CA SER A 36 7.85 -11.69 2.04
C SER A 36 6.48 -11.31 1.48
N THR A 37 5.57 -10.85 2.35
CA THR A 37 4.18 -10.53 2.00
C THR A 37 4.05 -9.58 0.80
N PRO A 38 4.88 -8.52 0.64
CA PRO A 38 4.81 -7.66 -0.54
C PRO A 38 5.11 -8.40 -1.85
N GLU A 39 6.11 -9.28 -1.85
CA GLU A 39 6.46 -10.15 -2.98
C GLU A 39 5.33 -11.12 -3.30
N ASP A 40 4.79 -11.79 -2.28
CA ASP A 40 3.68 -12.75 -2.40
C ASP A 40 2.43 -12.06 -2.99
N THR A 41 2.16 -10.81 -2.55
CA THR A 41 1.04 -10.01 -3.07
C THR A 41 1.23 -9.65 -4.55
N VAL A 42 2.45 -9.29 -4.96
CA VAL A 42 2.75 -8.99 -6.37
C VAL A 42 2.60 -10.24 -7.22
N GLU A 43 3.07 -11.39 -6.73
CA GLU A 43 2.95 -12.66 -7.44
C GLU A 43 1.48 -13.08 -7.59
N ALA A 44 0.68 -12.92 -6.54
CA ALA A 44 -0.76 -13.17 -6.59
C ALA A 44 -1.47 -12.24 -7.57
N LEU A 45 -1.19 -10.92 -7.51
CA LEU A 45 -1.71 -9.94 -8.47
C LEU A 45 -1.33 -10.27 -9.91
N ALA A 46 -0.07 -10.65 -10.15
CA ALA A 46 0.40 -11.06 -11.46
C ALA A 46 -0.38 -12.30 -11.96
N GLY A 47 -0.67 -13.25 -11.07
CA GLY A 47 -1.53 -14.39 -11.34
C GLY A 47 -2.94 -13.99 -11.78
N VAL A 48 -3.58 -13.06 -11.05
CA VAL A 48 -4.94 -12.56 -11.35
C VAL A 48 -5.01 -11.90 -12.73
N VAL A 49 -3.98 -11.13 -13.13
CA VAL A 49 -3.94 -10.45 -14.44
C VAL A 49 -3.24 -11.26 -15.53
N HIS A 50 -2.91 -12.52 -15.25
CA HIS A 50 -2.17 -13.43 -16.14
C HIS A 50 -0.85 -12.85 -16.68
N ALA A 51 -0.20 -12.01 -15.88
CA ALA A 51 1.14 -11.49 -16.16
C ALA A 51 2.20 -12.36 -15.49
N ARG A 52 3.40 -12.39 -16.05
CA ARG A 52 4.58 -12.96 -15.39
C ARG A 52 5.57 -11.86 -15.11
N VAL A 53 6.14 -11.86 -13.90
CA VAL A 53 7.32 -11.05 -13.60
C VAL A 53 8.52 -11.69 -14.29
N PRO A 54 9.13 -11.04 -15.30
CA PRO A 54 10.23 -11.63 -16.05
C PRO A 54 11.51 -11.61 -15.22
N GLY A 55 12.44 -12.53 -15.45
CA GLY A 55 13.74 -12.60 -14.80
C GLY A 55 14.20 -14.04 -14.62
N ASP A 56 15.51 -14.23 -14.47
CA ASP A 56 16.13 -15.47 -14.01
C ASP A 56 16.12 -15.56 -12.47
N ASP A 57 16.74 -16.61 -11.92
CA ASP A 57 16.75 -16.92 -10.48
C ASP A 57 17.33 -15.79 -9.62
N ASP A 58 18.24 -14.99 -10.16
CA ASP A 58 18.84 -13.84 -9.46
C ASP A 58 18.03 -12.55 -9.68
N THR A 59 17.49 -12.34 -10.88
CA THR A 59 16.83 -11.09 -11.26
C THR A 59 15.37 -11.02 -10.80
N ARG A 60 14.65 -12.15 -10.84
CA ARG A 60 13.23 -12.21 -10.54
C ARG A 60 12.92 -11.86 -9.08
N PRO A 61 13.63 -12.38 -8.06
CA PRO A 61 13.38 -12.00 -6.66
C PRO A 61 13.58 -10.51 -6.43
N ASN A 62 14.64 -9.92 -6.98
CA ASN A 62 14.90 -8.48 -6.88
C ASN A 62 13.78 -7.64 -7.50
N ARG A 63 13.20 -8.09 -8.61
CA ARG A 63 12.03 -7.44 -9.23
C ARG A 63 10.78 -7.58 -8.38
N LEU A 64 10.54 -8.76 -7.79
CA LEU A 64 9.41 -8.95 -6.87
C LEU A 64 9.53 -8.03 -5.65
N THR A 65 10.71 -7.92 -5.03
CA THR A 65 10.95 -7.01 -3.92
C THR A 65 10.72 -5.54 -4.33
N GLY A 66 11.25 -5.13 -5.48
CA GLY A 66 11.04 -3.77 -5.99
C GLY A 66 9.58 -3.47 -6.31
N LEU A 67 8.88 -4.41 -6.96
CA LEU A 67 7.46 -4.30 -7.26
C LEU A 67 6.63 -4.28 -5.97
N GLY A 68 6.95 -5.10 -4.97
CA GLY A 68 6.26 -5.15 -3.69
C GLY A 68 6.36 -3.82 -2.93
N ALA A 69 7.53 -3.19 -2.95
CA ALA A 69 7.70 -1.85 -2.39
C ALA A 69 6.87 -0.80 -3.16
N LEU A 70 6.87 -0.85 -4.49
CA LEU A 70 6.12 0.09 -5.34
C LEU A 70 4.61 -0.06 -5.19
N THR A 71 4.09 -1.29 -5.11
CA THR A 71 2.66 -1.53 -4.89
C THR A 71 2.21 -1.02 -3.53
N GLY A 72 3.01 -1.21 -2.47
CA GLY A 72 2.73 -0.65 -1.15
C GLY A 72 2.67 0.89 -1.14
N ILE A 73 3.60 1.55 -1.84
CA ILE A 73 3.60 3.01 -2.01
C ILE A 73 2.36 3.47 -2.80
N ALA A 74 2.08 2.82 -3.92
CA ALA A 74 0.92 3.14 -4.76
C ALA A 74 -0.40 2.96 -3.98
N ALA A 75 -0.51 1.90 -3.18
CA ALA A 75 -1.68 1.65 -2.33
C ALA A 75 -1.87 2.76 -1.29
N GLY A 76 -0.83 3.15 -0.55
CA GLY A 76 -0.93 4.20 0.46
C GLY A 76 -1.27 5.57 -0.13
N VAL A 77 -0.59 5.97 -1.20
CA VAL A 77 -0.87 7.24 -1.91
C VAL A 77 -2.27 7.21 -2.52
N GLY A 78 -2.65 6.11 -3.17
CA GLY A 78 -3.96 5.92 -3.78
C GLY A 78 -5.10 5.94 -2.77
N ALA A 79 -4.95 5.27 -1.63
CA ALA A 79 -5.93 5.30 -0.54
C ALA A 79 -6.13 6.71 0.01
N GLY A 80 -5.04 7.45 0.24
CA GLY A 80 -5.10 8.84 0.66
C GLY A 80 -5.79 9.73 -0.38
N ALA A 81 -5.45 9.57 -1.66
CA ALA A 81 -6.06 10.29 -2.77
C ALA A 81 -7.58 10.02 -2.87
N ALA A 82 -7.98 8.75 -2.78
CA ALA A 82 -9.38 8.32 -2.78
C ALA A 82 -10.16 8.91 -1.59
N TYR A 83 -9.56 8.88 -0.38
CA TYR A 83 -10.14 9.53 0.80
C TYR A 83 -10.32 11.04 0.60
N GLY A 84 -9.31 11.71 0.02
CA GLY A 84 -9.38 13.13 -0.32
C GLY A 84 -10.52 13.45 -1.30
N LEU A 85 -10.71 12.62 -2.33
CA LEU A 85 -11.83 12.74 -3.26
C LEU A 85 -13.18 12.52 -2.59
N ALA A 86 -13.31 11.48 -1.76
CA ALA A 86 -14.54 11.20 -1.02
C ALA A 86 -14.93 12.40 -0.14
N ARG A 87 -13.95 13.01 0.54
CA ARG A 87 -14.17 14.23 1.33
C ARG A 87 -14.60 15.43 0.48
N ALA A 88 -14.02 15.56 -0.72
CA ALA A 88 -14.41 16.60 -1.68
C ALA A 88 -15.83 16.39 -2.23
N ALA A 89 -16.28 15.15 -2.34
CA ALA A 89 -17.63 14.77 -2.76
C ALA A 89 -18.69 14.91 -1.65
N GLY A 90 -18.31 15.41 -0.46
CA GLY A 90 -19.23 15.70 0.65
C GLY A 90 -19.22 14.66 1.77
N TRP A 91 -18.48 13.55 1.64
CA TRP A 91 -18.34 12.58 2.71
C TRP A 91 -17.48 13.15 3.84
N ARG A 92 -18.12 13.55 4.94
CA ARG A 92 -17.48 14.17 6.11
C ARG A 92 -17.83 13.42 7.40
N PRO A 93 -17.43 12.14 7.52
CA PRO A 93 -17.68 11.37 8.73
C PRO A 93 -16.90 11.98 9.92
N THR A 94 -17.28 11.59 11.14
CA THR A 94 -16.41 11.82 12.30
C THR A 94 -15.06 11.13 12.07
N ILE A 95 -13.99 11.63 12.71
CA ILE A 95 -12.63 11.10 12.54
C ILE A 95 -12.60 9.59 12.75
N LEU A 96 -13.23 9.11 13.84
CA LEU A 96 -13.27 7.69 14.16
C LEU A 96 -13.92 6.85 13.04
N VAL A 97 -15.09 7.28 12.55
CA VAL A 97 -15.80 6.56 11.48
C VAL A 97 -15.00 6.59 10.18
N GLY A 98 -14.44 7.76 9.83
CA GLY A 98 -13.59 7.91 8.65
C GLY A 98 -12.37 7.00 8.70
N THR A 99 -11.68 6.93 9.85
CA THR A 99 -10.53 6.05 10.06
C THR A 99 -10.94 4.59 9.94
N ILE A 100 -11.96 4.13 10.67
CA ILE A 100 -12.39 2.73 10.64
C ILE A 100 -12.78 2.30 9.22
N VAL A 101 -13.64 3.07 8.55
CA VAL A 101 -14.12 2.74 7.20
C VAL A 101 -12.96 2.71 6.20
N THR A 102 -12.06 3.69 6.26
CA THR A 102 -10.92 3.74 5.34
C THR A 102 -9.95 2.60 5.59
N THR A 103 -9.63 2.30 6.85
CA THR A 103 -8.75 1.18 7.21
C THR A 103 -9.34 -0.14 6.73
N LEU A 104 -10.62 -0.42 7.03
CA LEU A 104 -11.26 -1.66 6.60
C LEU A 104 -11.31 -1.77 5.08
N ALA A 105 -11.63 -0.69 4.37
CA ALA A 105 -11.65 -0.69 2.91
C ALA A 105 -10.27 -0.98 2.31
N VAL A 106 -9.21 -0.39 2.87
CA VAL A 106 -7.83 -0.60 2.43
C VAL A 106 -7.36 -2.02 2.74
N GLU A 107 -7.66 -2.55 3.93
CA GLU A 107 -7.33 -3.93 4.30
C GLU A 107 -8.02 -4.95 3.38
N VAL A 108 -9.31 -4.77 3.11
CA VAL A 108 -10.03 -5.67 2.18
C VAL A 108 -9.44 -5.59 0.78
N ALA A 109 -9.16 -4.37 0.28
CA ALA A 109 -8.59 -4.19 -1.05
C ALA A 109 -7.15 -4.73 -1.15
N GLY A 110 -6.34 -4.55 -0.10
CA GLY A 110 -4.94 -4.97 -0.05
C GLY A 110 -4.78 -6.48 0.11
N ASN A 111 -5.64 -7.13 0.91
CA ASN A 111 -5.59 -8.58 1.14
C ASN A 111 -6.34 -9.38 0.06
N GLY A 112 -7.23 -8.75 -0.71
CA GLY A 112 -8.02 -9.41 -1.75
C GLY A 112 -7.23 -10.28 -2.74
N PRO A 113 -6.04 -9.89 -3.23
CA PRO A 113 -5.25 -10.73 -4.11
C PRO A 113 -4.75 -12.03 -3.45
N MET A 114 -4.65 -12.08 -2.12
CA MET A 114 -4.13 -13.23 -1.37
C MET A 114 -5.22 -14.22 -0.94
N THR A 115 -6.49 -13.94 -1.26
CA THR A 115 -7.68 -14.76 -0.93
C THR A 115 -8.38 -15.26 -2.18
#